data_AF-A0A8T8CYZ2-F1
#
_entry.id   AF-A0A8T8CYZ2-F1
#
_cell.length_a   1.000
_cell.length_b   1.000
_cell.length_c   1.000
_cell.angle_alpha   90.00
_cell.angle_beta   90.00
_cell.angle_gamma   90.00
#
_symmetry.space_group_name_H-M   'P 1'
#
loop_
_entity.id
_entity.type
_entity.pdbx_description
1 polymer ?
#
loop_
_entity_poly.entity_id
_entity_poly.type
_entity_poly.pdbx_seq_one_letter_code
_entity_poly.pdbx_strand_id
1 'polypeptide(L)'
;MDELEEAIRSRYSDWERSERKRPLNNRKGISLSPEAQSAYLQTISISHEDEAQKLTFKYNFVLTSPLTGSRIYSIVYRVEADTSALISVGDWANALHSRWGNEHGGIRSDARARATYFFDAEWRLIEDAGNKCAPIYPAFYRLDEKTIDEVTAVSKVLDATGCAFSRDSALAIKEGAAVQSIFYTVDFRLQVNDVLKRVAFGLQ
;
A
#
# COMPACT_ATOMS: atom_id res chain seq x y z
N MET A 1 11.08 -0.64 15.70
CA MET A 1 9.94 -1.58 15.84
C MET A 1 9.24 -1.37 17.16
N ASP A 2 9.99 -1.29 18.25
CA ASP A 2 9.44 -1.11 19.61
C ASP A 2 8.53 0.13 19.75
N GLU A 3 8.89 1.26 19.14
CA GLU A 3 8.05 2.47 19.16
C GLU A 3 6.69 2.31 18.43
N LEU A 4 6.68 1.59 17.30
CA LEU A 4 5.43 1.28 16.58
C LEU A 4 4.56 0.35 17.41
N GLU A 5 5.17 -0.65 18.02
CA GLU A 5 4.51 -1.60 18.90
C GLU A 5 3.92 -0.92 20.13
N GLU A 6 4.63 0.03 20.73
CA GLU A 6 4.15 0.84 21.85
C GLU A 6 2.98 1.74 21.44
N ALA A 7 3.10 2.43 20.31
CA ALA A 7 2.02 3.27 19.79
C ALA A 7 0.76 2.45 19.48
N ILE A 8 0.90 1.24 18.91
CA ILE A 8 -0.23 0.36 18.62
C ILE A 8 -0.89 -0.08 19.93
N ARG A 9 -0.12 -0.60 20.90
CA ARG A 9 -0.69 -1.08 22.17
C ARG A 9 -1.34 0.03 22.97
N SER A 10 -0.77 1.22 22.96
CA SER A 10 -1.32 2.36 23.70
C SER A 10 -2.62 2.88 23.10
N ARG A 11 -2.72 2.94 21.76
CA ARG A 11 -3.86 3.56 21.07
C ARG A 11 -4.96 2.58 20.66
N TYR A 12 -4.62 1.31 20.49
CA TYR A 12 -5.49 0.26 19.95
C TYR A 12 -5.47 -0.97 20.87
N SER A 13 -5.53 -0.75 22.18
CA SER A 13 -5.40 -1.82 23.19
C SER A 13 -6.48 -2.91 23.10
N ASP A 14 -7.62 -2.57 22.52
CA ASP A 14 -8.80 -3.42 22.29
C ASP A 14 -8.88 -3.98 20.85
N TRP A 15 -7.83 -3.81 20.05
CA TRP A 15 -7.76 -4.31 18.68
C TRP A 15 -7.00 -5.64 18.61
N GLU A 16 -7.46 -6.54 17.76
CA GLU A 16 -6.78 -7.79 17.47
C GLU A 16 -5.58 -7.58 16.55
N ARG A 17 -4.47 -8.27 16.81
CA ARG A 17 -3.24 -8.17 16.01
C ARG A 17 -2.93 -9.48 15.31
N SER A 18 -2.55 -9.40 14.03
CA SER A 18 -2.03 -10.54 13.26
C SER A 18 -0.81 -10.14 12.42
N GLU A 19 -0.01 -11.14 12.06
CA GLU A 19 1.24 -10.94 11.31
C GLU A 19 1.26 -11.76 10.03
N ARG A 20 1.89 -11.20 8.99
CA ARG A 20 2.24 -11.94 7.79
C ARG A 20 3.74 -11.89 7.59
N LYS A 21 4.33 -13.08 7.38
CA LYS A 21 5.74 -13.23 7.02
C LYS A 21 5.92 -13.54 5.54
N ARG A 22 7.12 -13.26 5.02
CA ARG A 22 7.49 -13.54 3.62
C ARG A 22 8.99 -13.83 3.50
N PRO A 23 9.44 -14.63 2.51
CA PRO A 23 10.87 -14.81 2.25
C PRO A 23 11.57 -13.48 1.92
N LEU A 24 12.84 -13.37 2.32
CA LEU A 24 13.69 -12.21 2.01
C LEU A 24 13.84 -12.03 0.50
N ASN A 25 14.21 -13.05 -0.26
CA ASN A 25 14.31 -13.00 -1.72
C ASN A 25 13.23 -13.90 -2.36
N ASN A 26 12.39 -13.33 -3.23
CA ASN A 26 11.30 -14.04 -3.91
C ASN A 26 11.57 -14.28 -5.40
N ARG A 27 12.81 -14.06 -5.87
CA ARG A 27 13.19 -14.36 -7.25
C ARG A 27 12.94 -15.83 -7.57
N LYS A 28 12.34 -16.07 -8.74
CA LYS A 28 12.03 -17.41 -9.24
C LYS A 28 13.09 -17.88 -10.23
N GLY A 29 13.25 -19.20 -10.34
CA GLY A 29 14.10 -19.82 -11.35
C GLY A 29 15.61 -19.67 -11.11
N ILE A 30 16.02 -19.33 -9.88
CA ILE A 30 17.42 -19.24 -9.48
C ILE A 30 17.65 -19.96 -8.16
N SER A 31 18.88 -20.42 -7.93
CA SER A 31 19.27 -20.93 -6.60
C SER A 31 19.43 -19.76 -5.64
N LEU A 32 18.87 -19.91 -4.44
CA LEU A 32 18.95 -18.94 -3.36
C LEU A 32 19.52 -19.61 -2.13
N SER A 33 20.42 -18.91 -1.43
CA SER A 33 20.93 -19.39 -0.14
C SER A 33 19.80 -19.57 0.88
N PRO A 34 19.97 -20.45 1.89
CA PRO A 34 18.98 -20.63 2.95
C PRO A 34 18.59 -19.33 3.65
N GLU A 35 19.56 -18.41 3.84
CA GLU A 35 19.33 -17.12 4.46
C GLU A 35 18.40 -16.25 3.61
N ALA A 36 18.54 -16.27 2.28
CA ALA A 36 17.66 -15.53 1.37
C ALA A 36 16.24 -16.09 1.33
N GLN A 37 16.05 -17.37 1.68
CA GLN A 37 14.73 -17.98 1.79
C GLN A 37 14.10 -17.78 3.17
N SER A 38 14.87 -17.30 4.16
CA SER A 38 14.36 -17.05 5.51
C SER A 38 13.24 -16.01 5.50
N ALA A 39 12.26 -16.23 6.37
CA ALA A 39 11.08 -15.40 6.44
C ALA A 39 11.31 -14.17 7.34
N TYR A 40 10.89 -13.00 6.87
CA TYR A 40 10.83 -11.77 7.68
C TYR A 40 9.37 -11.33 7.88
N LEU A 41 9.14 -10.52 8.91
CA LEU A 41 7.84 -9.89 9.16
C LEU A 41 7.55 -8.83 8.09
N GLN A 42 6.61 -9.10 7.20
CA GLN A 42 6.25 -8.22 6.09
C GLN A 42 5.07 -7.32 6.43
N THR A 43 4.12 -7.80 7.23
CA THR A 43 2.90 -7.04 7.52
C THR A 43 2.46 -7.25 8.95
N ILE A 44 2.17 -6.16 9.64
CA ILE A 44 1.42 -6.15 10.88
C ILE A 44 0.01 -5.69 10.54
N SER A 45 -0.98 -6.48 10.92
CA SER A 45 -2.39 -6.11 10.77
C SER A 45 -3.01 -5.92 12.14
N ILE A 46 -3.80 -4.86 12.30
CA ILE A 46 -4.68 -4.70 13.46
C ILE A 46 -6.12 -4.57 13.00
N SER A 47 -7.06 -5.17 13.72
CA SER A 47 -8.49 -5.12 13.40
C SER A 47 -9.36 -4.94 14.64
N HIS A 48 -10.51 -4.33 14.44
CA HIS A 48 -11.51 -4.13 15.48
C HIS A 48 -12.89 -4.17 14.86
N GLU A 49 -13.81 -4.82 15.56
CA GLU A 49 -15.22 -4.89 15.20
C GLU A 49 -16.01 -3.95 16.13
N ASP A 50 -16.64 -2.93 15.53
CA ASP A 50 -17.62 -2.09 16.21
C ASP A 50 -18.99 -2.74 16.07
N GLU A 51 -19.38 -3.49 17.09
CA GLU A 51 -20.64 -4.21 17.16
C GLU A 51 -21.88 -3.30 17.12
N ALA A 52 -21.76 -2.06 17.62
CA ALA A 52 -22.86 -1.12 17.65
C ALA A 52 -23.18 -0.58 16.25
N GLN A 53 -22.13 -0.32 15.46
CA GLN A 53 -22.26 0.18 14.09
C GLN A 53 -22.23 -0.92 13.03
N LYS A 54 -21.92 -2.18 13.42
CA LYS A 54 -21.71 -3.32 12.52
C LYS A 54 -20.64 -3.02 11.48
N LEU A 55 -19.51 -2.49 11.97
CA LEU A 55 -18.35 -2.10 11.17
C LEU A 55 -17.12 -2.91 11.56
N THR A 56 -16.38 -3.36 10.56
CA THR A 56 -15.03 -3.88 10.74
C THR A 56 -14.00 -2.86 10.29
N PHE A 57 -13.08 -2.52 11.18
CA PHE A 57 -11.92 -1.69 10.89
C PHE A 57 -10.67 -2.55 10.79
N LYS A 58 -9.81 -2.27 9.81
CA LYS A 58 -8.53 -2.96 9.66
C LYS A 58 -7.44 -2.03 9.17
N TYR A 59 -6.31 -2.00 9.87
CA TYR A 59 -5.08 -1.40 9.38
C TYR A 59 -4.07 -2.51 9.02
N ASN A 60 -3.40 -2.38 7.88
CA ASN A 60 -2.23 -3.17 7.54
C ASN A 60 -1.04 -2.23 7.38
N PHE A 61 0.00 -2.44 8.17
CA PHE A 61 1.29 -1.78 8.08
C PHE A 61 2.25 -2.71 7.35
N VAL A 62 2.61 -2.38 6.12
CA VAL A 62 3.52 -3.17 5.29
C VAL A 62 4.93 -2.63 5.47
N LEU A 63 5.83 -3.53 5.89
CA LEU A 63 7.19 -3.21 6.27
C LEU A 63 8.18 -3.62 5.18
N THR A 64 9.25 -2.85 5.06
CA THR A 64 10.44 -3.28 4.35
C THR A 64 11.12 -4.42 5.11
N SER A 65 12.06 -5.12 4.47
CA SER A 65 12.80 -6.19 5.12
C SER A 65 13.81 -5.67 6.16
N PRO A 66 14.33 -6.56 7.02
CA PRO A 66 15.44 -6.24 7.91
C PRO A 66 16.68 -5.67 7.20
N LEU A 67 16.89 -5.98 5.91
CA LEU A 67 18.01 -5.45 5.11
C LEU A 67 17.93 -3.92 4.90
N THR A 68 16.76 -3.32 5.11
CA THR A 68 16.52 -1.87 5.07
C THR A 68 15.94 -1.31 6.37
N GLY A 69 15.98 -2.09 7.45
CA GLY A 69 15.63 -1.62 8.79
C GLY A 69 14.15 -1.68 9.14
N SER A 70 13.36 -2.54 8.48
CA SER A 70 11.97 -2.85 8.87
C SER A 70 11.07 -1.62 9.00
N ARG A 71 11.09 -0.75 7.99
CA ARG A 71 10.35 0.52 7.96
C ARG A 71 8.99 0.34 7.29
N ILE A 72 7.96 1.07 7.75
CA ILE A 72 6.67 1.08 7.07
C ILE A 72 6.81 1.82 5.74
N TYR A 73 6.50 1.15 4.63
CA TYR A 73 6.42 1.79 3.31
C TYR A 73 4.99 1.83 2.77
N SER A 74 4.07 1.06 3.34
CA SER A 74 2.66 1.12 2.94
C SER A 74 1.73 0.98 4.14
N ILE A 75 0.70 1.81 4.18
CA ILE A 75 -0.38 1.75 5.15
C ILE A 75 -1.68 1.52 4.37
N VAL A 76 -2.42 0.48 4.75
CA VAL A 76 -3.73 0.15 4.18
C VAL A 76 -4.76 0.21 5.28
N TYR A 77 -5.71 1.13 5.18
CA TYR A 77 -6.85 1.22 6.07
C TYR A 77 -8.11 0.75 5.34
N ARG A 78 -8.78 -0.26 5.88
CA ARG A 78 -10.05 -0.79 5.39
C ARG A 78 -11.13 -0.56 6.43
N VAL A 79 -12.27 -0.09 5.96
CA VAL A 79 -13.54 -0.09 6.70
C VAL A 79 -14.53 -0.91 5.89
N GLU A 80 -15.27 -1.77 6.56
CA GLU A 80 -16.29 -2.60 5.95
C GLU A 80 -17.55 -2.57 6.82
N ALA A 81 -18.70 -2.46 6.16
CA ALA A 81 -20.00 -2.52 6.81
C ALA A 81 -20.66 -3.85 6.49
N ASP A 82 -21.24 -4.49 7.51
CA ASP A 82 -21.89 -5.79 7.33
C ASP A 82 -23.30 -5.64 6.74
N THR A 83 -24.00 -4.56 7.10
CA THR A 83 -25.43 -4.37 6.79
C THR A 83 -25.81 -2.96 6.35
N SER A 84 -24.89 -2.00 6.39
CA SER A 84 -25.16 -0.59 6.18
C SER A 84 -24.31 0.03 5.06
N ALA A 85 -24.70 1.22 4.62
CA ALA A 85 -23.90 2.05 3.73
C ALA A 85 -22.85 2.81 4.55
N LEU A 86 -21.57 2.70 4.18
CA LEU A 86 -20.49 3.48 4.81
C LEU A 86 -20.59 4.96 4.44
N ILE A 87 -20.70 5.22 3.14
CA ILE A 87 -20.70 6.56 2.54
C ILE A 87 -21.32 6.45 1.15
N SER A 88 -22.00 7.51 0.70
CA SER A 88 -22.41 7.58 -0.70
C SER A 88 -21.18 7.76 -1.60
N VAL A 89 -21.24 7.24 -2.83
CA VAL A 89 -20.14 7.44 -3.81
C VAL A 89 -19.95 8.92 -4.12
N GLY A 90 -21.02 9.72 -4.09
CA GLY A 90 -20.99 11.16 -4.28
C GLY A 90 -20.23 11.89 -3.16
N ASP A 91 -20.55 11.60 -1.90
CA ASP A 91 -19.88 12.21 -0.75
C ASP A 91 -18.41 11.81 -0.68
N TRP A 92 -18.10 10.54 -0.98
CA TRP A 92 -16.74 10.06 -1.12
C TRP A 92 -15.96 10.85 -2.18
N ALA A 93 -16.53 10.99 -3.38
CA ALA A 93 -15.89 11.73 -4.47
C ALA A 93 -15.69 13.22 -4.11
N ASN A 94 -16.70 13.84 -3.51
CA ASN A 94 -16.66 15.24 -3.08
C ASN A 94 -15.60 15.47 -2.00
N ALA A 95 -15.49 14.56 -1.02
CA ALA A 95 -14.51 14.65 0.04
C ALA A 95 -13.08 14.53 -0.50
N LEU A 96 -12.84 13.60 -1.43
CA LEU A 96 -11.55 13.46 -2.09
C LEU A 96 -11.20 14.68 -2.94
N HIS A 97 -12.16 15.16 -3.75
CA HIS A 97 -11.96 16.32 -4.60
C HIS A 97 -11.69 17.60 -3.79
N SER A 98 -12.42 17.81 -2.69
CA SER A 98 -12.19 18.96 -1.80
C SER A 98 -10.81 18.92 -1.15
N ARG A 99 -10.24 17.73 -0.95
CA ARG A 99 -8.94 17.56 -0.29
C ARG A 99 -7.76 17.62 -1.24
N TRP A 100 -7.89 17.01 -2.42
CA TRP A 100 -6.77 16.79 -3.35
C TRP A 100 -7.08 17.23 -4.79
N GLY A 101 -8.23 17.82 -5.07
CA GLY A 101 -8.64 18.16 -6.44
C GLY A 101 -8.99 16.94 -7.27
N ASN A 102 -8.83 17.03 -8.59
CA ASN A 102 -9.16 15.94 -9.50
C ASN A 102 -8.24 14.73 -9.29
N GLU A 103 -8.81 13.52 -9.35
CA GLU A 103 -8.03 12.29 -9.34
C GLU A 103 -7.11 12.18 -10.57
N HIS A 104 -5.91 11.63 -10.37
CA HIS A 104 -4.94 11.37 -11.44
C HIS A 104 -5.23 10.08 -12.21
N GLY A 105 -5.93 9.16 -11.55
CA GLY A 105 -6.36 7.90 -12.12
C GLY A 105 -7.53 7.35 -11.33
N GLY A 106 -8.38 6.57 -11.98
CA GLY A 106 -9.55 6.05 -11.31
C GLY A 106 -10.40 5.16 -12.19
N ILE A 107 -11.35 4.51 -11.54
CA ILE A 107 -12.43 3.79 -12.20
C ILE A 107 -13.71 4.06 -11.42
N ARG A 108 -14.83 4.21 -12.12
CA ARG A 108 -16.15 4.27 -11.50
C ARG A 108 -17.08 3.33 -12.26
N SER A 109 -17.73 2.44 -11.53
CA SER A 109 -18.78 1.55 -12.01
C SER A 109 -19.75 1.24 -10.87
N ASP A 110 -20.86 0.58 -11.19
CA ASP A 110 -21.89 0.23 -10.21
C ASP A 110 -21.39 -0.70 -9.08
N ALA A 111 -20.26 -1.38 -9.30
CA ALA A 111 -19.68 -2.32 -8.34
C ALA A 111 -18.43 -1.79 -7.62
N ARG A 112 -17.76 -0.77 -8.16
CA ARG A 112 -16.51 -0.25 -7.59
C ARG A 112 -16.23 1.19 -7.99
N ALA A 113 -15.61 1.91 -7.09
CA ALA A 113 -14.98 3.19 -7.39
C ALA A 113 -13.52 3.18 -6.93
N ARG A 114 -12.63 3.89 -7.63
CA ARG A 114 -11.26 4.13 -7.20
C ARG A 114 -10.82 5.50 -7.65
N ALA A 115 -10.07 6.18 -6.80
CA ALA A 115 -9.37 7.42 -7.09
C ALA A 115 -7.92 7.31 -6.62
N THR A 116 -6.99 7.73 -7.47
CA THR A 116 -5.55 7.68 -7.27
C THR A 116 -4.97 9.08 -7.32
N TYR A 117 -4.09 9.38 -6.38
CA TYR A 117 -3.37 10.64 -6.27
C TYR A 117 -1.88 10.34 -6.10
N PHE A 118 -1.04 11.06 -6.82
CA PHE A 118 0.42 10.91 -6.75
C PHE A 118 1.04 12.14 -6.11
N PHE A 119 2.11 11.94 -5.35
CA PHE A 119 2.83 12.99 -4.65
C PHE A 119 4.33 12.91 -4.92
N ASP A 120 4.99 14.07 -4.91
CA ASP A 120 6.46 14.17 -4.93
C ASP A 120 7.09 13.84 -3.56
N ALA A 121 8.41 13.95 -3.46
CA ALA A 121 9.15 13.65 -2.23
C ALA A 121 8.80 14.59 -1.07
N GLU A 122 8.27 15.78 -1.35
CA GLU A 122 7.84 16.77 -0.36
C GLU A 122 6.35 16.65 -0.03
N TRP A 123 5.68 15.57 -0.45
CA TRP A 123 4.24 15.35 -0.28
C TRP A 123 3.35 16.39 -0.99
N ARG A 124 3.87 17.05 -2.02
CA ARG A 124 3.06 17.91 -2.88
C ARG A 124 2.40 17.07 -3.95
N LEU A 125 1.14 17.37 -4.22
CA LEU A 125 0.39 16.68 -5.26
C LEU A 125 1.05 16.93 -6.63
N ILE A 126 1.20 15.87 -7.41
CA ILE A 126 1.76 15.95 -8.76
C ILE A 126 0.79 16.69 -9.70
N GLU A 127 1.30 17.63 -10.49
CA GLU A 127 0.52 18.38 -11.49
C GLU A 127 0.18 17.54 -12.75
N ASP A 128 -0.52 18.15 -13.71
CA ASP A 128 -0.87 17.57 -15.02
C ASP A 128 -1.60 16.20 -14.91
N ALA A 129 -2.57 16.15 -14.01
CA ALA A 129 -3.37 14.96 -13.72
C ALA A 129 -2.54 13.69 -13.42
N GLY A 130 -1.27 13.84 -13.00
CA GLY A 130 -0.40 12.71 -12.72
C GLY A 130 -0.07 11.82 -13.92
N ASN A 131 -0.27 12.29 -15.15
CA ASN A 131 -0.02 11.51 -16.39
C ASN A 131 1.40 10.92 -16.42
N LYS A 132 2.39 11.69 -15.97
CA LYS A 132 3.77 11.23 -15.88
C LYS A 132 3.97 10.03 -14.94
N CYS A 133 3.08 9.81 -13.96
CA CYS A 133 3.18 8.70 -13.00
C CYS A 133 2.56 7.38 -13.51
N ALA A 134 1.82 7.41 -14.63
CA ALA A 134 1.17 6.22 -15.18
C ALA A 134 2.09 4.99 -15.38
N PRO A 135 3.37 5.14 -15.79
CA PRO A 135 4.29 4.00 -15.93
C PRO A 135 4.65 3.27 -14.64
N ILE A 136 4.36 3.83 -13.45
CA ILE A 136 4.76 3.25 -12.16
C ILE A 136 4.05 1.92 -11.89
N TYR A 137 2.73 1.85 -12.06
CA TYR A 137 1.97 0.64 -11.76
C TYR A 137 2.43 -0.61 -12.54
N PRO A 138 2.58 -0.58 -13.88
CA PRO A 138 3.11 -1.74 -14.60
C PRO A 138 4.56 -2.05 -14.21
N ALA A 139 5.38 -1.05 -13.90
CA ALA A 139 6.76 -1.24 -13.46
C ALA A 139 6.84 -1.99 -12.11
N PHE A 140 5.89 -1.75 -11.20
CA PHE A 140 5.81 -2.39 -9.88
C PHE A 140 5.17 -3.78 -9.89
N TYR A 141 4.60 -4.23 -11.02
CA TYR A 141 3.97 -5.53 -11.10
C TYR A 141 4.97 -6.66 -10.80
N ARG A 142 4.71 -7.42 -9.73
CA ARG A 142 5.57 -8.49 -9.21
C ARG A 142 7.03 -8.06 -9.03
N LEU A 143 7.22 -6.82 -8.55
CA LEU A 143 8.54 -6.18 -8.38
C LEU A 143 9.56 -7.08 -7.66
N ASP A 144 9.12 -7.84 -6.66
CA ASP A 144 9.99 -8.67 -5.82
C ASP A 144 10.39 -10.02 -6.44
N GLU A 145 9.87 -10.33 -7.62
CA GLU A 145 10.27 -11.50 -8.41
C GLU A 145 11.25 -11.13 -9.54
N LYS A 146 11.46 -9.82 -9.77
CA LYS A 146 12.30 -9.29 -10.84
C LYS A 146 13.79 -9.49 -10.56
N THR A 147 14.59 -9.41 -11.62
CA THR A 147 16.06 -9.35 -11.55
C THR A 147 16.56 -8.01 -11.00
N ILE A 148 17.84 -7.95 -10.63
CA ILE A 148 18.49 -6.71 -10.17
C ILE A 148 18.36 -5.60 -11.22
N ASP A 149 18.61 -5.92 -12.49
CA ASP A 149 18.57 -4.93 -13.59
C ASP A 149 17.15 -4.40 -13.83
N GLU A 150 16.15 -5.28 -13.76
CA GLU A 150 14.75 -4.87 -13.87
C GLU A 150 14.32 -3.99 -12.70
N VAL A 151 14.68 -4.31 -11.45
CA VAL A 151 14.38 -3.45 -10.29
C VAL A 151 15.12 -2.12 -10.40
N THR A 152 16.35 -2.12 -10.91
CA THR A 152 17.13 -0.91 -11.20
C THR A 152 16.42 -0.05 -12.26
N ALA A 153 15.84 -0.67 -13.29
CA ALA A 153 15.05 0.04 -14.28
C ALA A 153 13.79 0.68 -13.66
N VAL A 154 13.13 0.00 -12.71
CA VAL A 154 12.01 0.57 -11.95
C VAL A 154 12.44 1.79 -11.12
N SER A 155 13.63 1.74 -10.49
CA SER A 155 14.18 2.91 -9.79
C SER A 155 14.36 4.11 -10.73
N LYS A 156 14.85 3.89 -11.95
CA LYS A 156 14.99 4.94 -12.97
C LYS A 156 13.64 5.51 -13.42
N VAL A 157 12.58 4.69 -13.48
CA VAL A 157 11.21 5.17 -13.73
C VAL A 157 10.76 6.11 -12.61
N LEU A 158 11.04 5.78 -11.34
CA LEU A 158 10.72 6.68 -10.24
C LEU A 158 11.50 8.00 -10.32
N ASP A 159 12.80 7.95 -10.66
CA ASP A 159 13.63 9.14 -10.83
C ASP A 159 13.09 10.04 -11.95
N ALA A 160 12.72 9.46 -13.09
CA ALA A 160 12.24 10.20 -14.25
C ALA A 160 10.85 10.85 -14.03
N THR A 161 9.98 10.19 -13.27
CA THR A 161 8.62 10.68 -13.04
C THR A 161 8.54 11.64 -11.85
N GLY A 162 9.43 11.49 -10.86
CA GLY A 162 9.43 12.28 -9.63
C GLY A 162 8.23 11.98 -8.72
N CYS A 163 7.47 10.91 -8.96
CA CYS A 163 6.34 10.51 -8.12
C CYS A 163 6.85 9.57 -7.02
N ALA A 164 6.96 10.09 -5.80
CA ALA A 164 7.53 9.37 -4.67
C ALA A 164 6.47 8.56 -3.91
N PHE A 165 5.23 9.07 -3.83
CA PHE A 165 4.15 8.42 -3.10
C PHE A 165 2.89 8.30 -3.96
N SER A 166 2.04 7.32 -3.61
CA SER A 166 0.64 7.33 -4.01
C SER A 166 -0.29 7.28 -2.81
N ARG A 167 -1.46 7.88 -2.98
CA ARG A 167 -2.65 7.58 -2.19
C ARG A 167 -3.73 7.06 -3.11
N ASP A 168 -4.23 5.88 -2.78
CA ASP A 168 -5.34 5.27 -3.48
C ASP A 168 -6.53 5.16 -2.53
N SER A 169 -7.71 5.54 -2.98
CA SER A 169 -8.96 5.26 -2.27
C SER A 169 -9.82 4.39 -3.18
N ALA A 170 -10.31 3.27 -2.66
CA ALA A 170 -11.13 2.32 -3.39
C ALA A 170 -12.40 1.98 -2.60
N LEU A 171 -13.52 1.89 -3.29
CA LEU A 171 -14.81 1.45 -2.75
C LEU A 171 -15.24 0.15 -3.40
N ALA A 172 -15.78 -0.77 -2.59
CA ALA A 172 -16.68 -1.80 -3.09
C ALA A 172 -18.12 -1.30 -2.91
N ILE A 173 -18.92 -1.39 -3.97
CA ILE A 173 -20.28 -0.86 -4.01
C ILE A 173 -21.24 -2.04 -4.14
N LYS A 174 -22.29 -2.03 -3.33
CA LYS A 174 -23.41 -2.95 -3.40
C LYS A 174 -24.71 -2.14 -3.33
N GLU A 175 -25.61 -2.36 -4.28
CA GLU A 175 -26.93 -1.71 -4.31
C GLU A 175 -26.85 -0.16 -4.23
N GLY A 176 -25.85 0.43 -4.88
CA GLY A 176 -25.65 1.88 -4.92
C GLY A 176 -24.96 2.48 -3.69
N ALA A 177 -24.61 1.68 -2.69
CA ALA A 177 -23.94 2.09 -1.46
C ALA A 177 -22.54 1.49 -1.33
N ALA A 178 -21.59 2.25 -0.76
CA ALA A 178 -20.29 1.70 -0.41
C ALA A 178 -20.43 0.78 0.81
N VAL A 179 -20.10 -0.50 0.63
CA VAL A 179 -20.05 -1.50 1.72
C VAL A 179 -18.63 -1.70 2.23
N GLN A 180 -17.64 -1.24 1.46
CA GLN A 180 -16.25 -1.27 1.85
C GLN A 180 -15.54 -0.03 1.31
N SER A 181 -14.67 0.54 2.12
CA SER A 181 -13.74 1.59 1.73
C SER A 181 -12.33 1.19 2.12
N ILE A 182 -11.40 1.30 1.18
CA ILE A 182 -9.99 1.04 1.42
C ILE A 182 -9.17 2.27 1.02
N PHE A 183 -8.33 2.74 1.94
CA PHE A 183 -7.35 3.78 1.70
C PHE A 183 -5.95 3.18 1.77
N TYR A 184 -5.17 3.39 0.73
CA TYR A 184 -3.77 2.98 0.62
C TYR A 184 -2.91 4.22 0.59
N THR A 185 -1.78 4.16 1.28
CA THR A 185 -0.67 5.09 1.12
C THR A 185 0.59 4.29 0.90
N VAL A 186 1.36 4.59 -0.14
CA VAL A 186 2.58 3.85 -0.51
C VAL A 186 3.73 4.82 -0.72
N ASP A 187 4.89 4.50 -0.17
CA ASP A 187 6.20 5.06 -0.49
C ASP A 187 6.89 4.15 -1.51
N PHE A 188 6.91 4.59 -2.77
CA PHE A 188 7.46 3.82 -3.87
C PHE A 188 8.98 3.67 -3.75
N ARG A 189 9.67 4.72 -3.31
CA ARG A 189 11.13 4.71 -3.24
C ARG A 189 11.61 3.75 -2.17
N LEU A 190 10.99 3.80 -1.00
CA LEU A 190 11.34 2.93 0.10
C LEU A 190 11.08 1.46 -0.27
N GLN A 191 9.98 1.17 -0.98
CA GLN A 191 9.70 -0.18 -1.49
C GLN A 191 10.75 -0.64 -2.51
N VAL A 192 11.09 0.17 -3.52
CA VAL A 192 12.07 -0.22 -4.55
C VAL A 192 13.46 -0.43 -3.95
N ASN A 193 13.89 0.45 -3.04
CA ASN A 193 15.18 0.32 -2.37
C ASN A 193 15.27 -0.97 -1.54
N ASP A 194 14.18 -1.36 -0.87
CA ASP A 194 14.10 -2.63 -0.17
C ASP A 194 14.17 -3.82 -1.12
N VAL A 195 13.36 -3.80 -2.18
CA VAL A 195 13.36 -4.89 -3.15
C VAL A 195 14.71 -5.04 -3.82
N LEU A 196 15.39 -3.95 -4.19
CA LEU A 196 16.72 -3.99 -4.82
C LEU A 196 17.74 -4.75 -3.95
N LYS A 197 17.76 -4.48 -2.64
CA LYS A 197 18.63 -5.23 -1.72
C LYS A 197 18.23 -6.69 -1.62
N ARG A 198 16.93 -6.97 -1.57
CA ARG A 198 16.39 -8.32 -1.43
C ARG A 198 16.66 -9.20 -2.65
N VAL A 199 16.47 -8.69 -3.86
CA VAL A 199 16.68 -9.48 -5.10
C VAL A 199 18.16 -9.78 -5.37
N ALA A 200 19.07 -9.01 -4.77
CA ALA A 200 20.51 -9.24 -4.78
C ALA A 200 21.00 -10.15 -3.63
N PHE A 201 20.18 -10.37 -2.60
CA PHE A 201 20.59 -11.07 -1.40
C PHE A 201 20.58 -12.60 -1.60
N GLY A 202 21.68 -13.25 -1.19
CA GLY A 202 21.85 -14.71 -1.21
C GLY A 202 21.77 -15.35 -2.58
N LEU A 203 22.15 -14.62 -3.64
CA LEU A 203 22.42 -15.20 -4.95
C LEU A 203 23.66 -16.10 -4.86
N GLN A 204 23.58 -17.30 -5.43
CA GLN A 204 24.67 -18.28 -5.53
C GLN A 204 25.16 -18.39 -6.96
#